data_AF-A0A954SEP8-F1
#
_entry.id   AF-A0A954SEP8-F1
#
_cell.length_a   1.000
_cell.length_b   1.000
_cell.length_c   1.000
_cell.angle_alpha   90.00
_cell.angle_beta   90.00
_cell.angle_gamma   90.00
#
_symmetry.space_group_name_H-M   'P 1'
#
loop_
_entity.id
_entity.type
_entity.pdbx_description
1 polymer ?
#
loop_
_entity_poly.entity_id
_entity_poly.type
_entity_poly.pdbx_seq_one_letter_code
_entity_poly.pdbx_strand_id
1 'polypeptide(L)'
;MRSGFWVFLLIFSGLLNTGMCQAALPPEVKKELSDLTRELRTVTGLIRKKQIDEARAVIQKIEDRVEELAIPEEDQRDRSYVALMTTLIRSKDGIPVSFEKEIAPLLKEKCIRCHGVEQVCANLRLDTYANMGRGGRSGPVLIPRNPQRSLLLAKVMNENPQQRMPQGGERLSDDEIRLLANWIAGGAEFDGEDVTSPIGDSMVEKKPPVKVVMADGTETVSFKDDVAPWLVGVCMGCHSGNNPRGGYSMETFEKLLSGGPTGNTIVPGDPDSSYMVDLVLRQEPLKMPAGNQTFLKKSQALALEKWIQEGAHFDGKDAKASIRSMVPTPEEREAALLASMSDQEFAERRKQQAATLWKSVAPRESFESVTSTNLYVLGNADESRLAQISSWGEAQVSSLTAKYKLPDGDQPWRGRLIVCVTKDRFDYEEFNTVLMNRRTPPGVSGHVSINQNLETAYVALHDVGDTENADRLTTQQLLNSLLAQAFLLRRGAAMPDWFRSGFGLLESGLGTDSAFMKTIPQRAAEAVSTITDPGTLFRDGTLSPDEVGPVGMLMTRFLINHGGTARLQQLAMEIQNGTPAQNALEKVYSENAANLGRAFIQSGGR
;
A
#
# COMPACT_ATOMS: atom_id res chain seq x y z
N MET A 1 -13.54 -22.33 38.28
CA MET A 1 -14.80 -23.08 38.07
C MET A 1 -14.46 -24.48 37.55
N ARG A 2 -15.30 -25.48 37.85
CA ARG A 2 -15.14 -26.91 37.49
C ARG A 2 -15.25 -27.09 35.96
N SER A 3 -14.41 -27.84 35.23
CA SER A 3 -13.95 -29.24 35.28
C SER A 3 -14.91 -30.29 34.66
N GLY A 4 -14.47 -30.87 33.54
CA GLY A 4 -15.01 -32.00 32.76
C GLY A 4 -14.33 -31.95 31.39
N PHE A 5 -13.90 -33.01 30.69
CA PHE A 5 -13.97 -34.49 30.79
C PHE A 5 -12.72 -35.01 30.01
N TRP A 6 -12.06 -36.16 30.22
CA TRP A 6 -12.21 -37.32 31.11
C TRP A 6 -10.81 -37.71 31.68
N VAL A 7 -10.74 -38.33 32.86
CA VAL A 7 -9.68 -39.28 33.26
C VAL A 7 -10.36 -40.40 34.04
N PHE A 8 -10.18 -41.68 33.68
CA PHE A 8 -10.57 -42.79 34.56
C PHE A 8 -9.77 -44.07 34.34
N LEU A 9 -9.14 -44.54 35.41
CA LEU A 9 -8.71 -45.94 35.58
C LEU A 9 -8.73 -46.30 37.08
N LEU A 10 -9.64 -47.21 37.48
CA LEU A 10 -9.75 -47.85 38.82
C LEU A 10 -10.17 -46.87 39.97
N ILE A 11 -10.80 -47.24 41.09
CA ILE A 11 -10.86 -48.50 41.89
C ILE A 11 -12.30 -48.82 42.36
N PHE A 12 -12.52 -50.06 42.85
CA PHE A 12 -13.78 -50.72 43.23
C PHE A 12 -14.39 -50.37 44.61
N SER A 13 -15.66 -50.80 44.80
CA SER A 13 -16.38 -51.18 46.06
C SER A 13 -17.29 -50.17 46.79
N GLY A 14 -18.51 -50.61 47.18
CA GLY A 14 -19.32 -49.94 48.23
C GLY A 14 -20.85 -49.76 48.04
N LEU A 15 -21.64 -50.85 48.03
CA LEU A 15 -23.04 -50.97 48.55
C LEU A 15 -24.22 -50.06 48.06
N LEU A 16 -25.25 -50.78 47.56
CA LEU A 16 -26.72 -50.60 47.76
C LEU A 16 -27.55 -49.50 47.03
N ASN A 17 -28.05 -49.91 45.86
CA ASN A 17 -29.48 -50.23 45.63
C ASN A 17 -30.56 -49.13 45.73
N THR A 18 -30.84 -48.47 44.60
CA THR A 18 -32.21 -48.38 44.03
C THR A 18 -32.11 -48.54 42.51
N GLY A 19 -33.03 -49.30 41.89
CA GLY A 19 -32.99 -49.58 40.45
C GLY A 19 -34.08 -48.86 39.67
N MET A 20 -33.69 -48.21 38.58
CA MET A 20 -34.49 -48.11 37.34
C MET A 20 -33.52 -48.22 36.15
N CYS A 21 -34.04 -48.73 35.03
CA CYS A 21 -33.29 -49.29 33.89
C CYS A 21 -31.97 -48.59 33.51
N GLN A 22 -30.91 -49.38 33.34
CA GLN A 22 -29.94 -49.06 32.29
C GLN A 22 -30.69 -49.07 30.96
N ALA A 23 -30.71 -47.92 30.28
CA ALA A 23 -30.95 -47.90 28.85
C ALA A 23 -29.90 -48.83 28.21
N ALA A 24 -30.39 -49.77 27.41
CA ALA A 24 -29.59 -50.82 26.83
C ALA A 24 -29.93 -50.85 25.35
N LEU A 25 -28.92 -50.59 24.50
CA LEU A 25 -29.11 -50.55 23.06
C LEU A 25 -29.95 -51.74 22.55
N PRO A 26 -30.89 -51.52 21.61
CA PRO A 26 -31.71 -52.59 21.06
C PRO A 26 -30.84 -53.75 20.55
N PRO A 27 -31.30 -55.02 20.64
CA PRO A 27 -30.53 -56.18 20.19
C PRO A 27 -30.05 -56.07 18.73
N GLU A 28 -30.86 -55.46 17.87
CA GLU A 28 -30.53 -55.21 16.46
C GLU A 28 -29.31 -54.28 16.32
N VAL A 29 -29.31 -53.14 17.03
CA VAL A 29 -28.19 -52.17 17.05
C VAL A 29 -26.93 -52.82 17.62
N LYS A 30 -27.04 -53.64 18.68
CA LYS A 30 -25.90 -54.38 19.24
C LYS A 30 -25.29 -55.38 18.26
N LYS A 31 -26.12 -56.07 17.49
CA LYS A 31 -25.69 -56.98 16.43
C LYS A 31 -24.96 -56.21 15.32
N GLU A 32 -25.53 -55.10 14.88
CA GLU A 32 -24.94 -54.23 13.85
C GLU A 32 -23.58 -53.66 14.27
N LEU A 33 -23.45 -53.13 15.49
CA LEU A 33 -22.16 -52.67 16.04
C LEU A 33 -21.10 -53.79 16.10
N SER A 34 -21.52 -55.03 16.38
CA SER A 34 -20.64 -56.21 16.37
C SER A 34 -20.20 -56.60 14.96
N ASP A 35 -21.10 -56.50 13.97
CA ASP A 35 -20.80 -56.77 12.57
C ASP A 35 -19.87 -55.70 11.98
N LEU A 36 -20.09 -54.40 12.27
CA LEU A 36 -19.17 -53.30 11.95
C LEU A 36 -17.80 -53.51 12.62
N THR A 37 -17.77 -53.96 13.87
CA THR A 37 -16.51 -54.28 14.58
C THR A 37 -15.75 -55.44 13.90
N ARG A 38 -16.45 -56.39 13.28
CA ARG A 38 -15.84 -57.47 12.50
C ARG A 38 -15.31 -56.97 11.15
N GLU A 39 -16.03 -56.08 10.48
CA GLU A 39 -15.60 -55.44 9.23
C GLU A 39 -14.31 -54.61 9.45
N LEU A 40 -14.26 -53.81 10.53
CA LEU A 40 -13.09 -53.02 10.93
C LEU A 40 -11.80 -53.84 11.11
N ARG A 41 -11.89 -55.13 11.46
CA ARG A 41 -10.70 -56.01 11.59
C ARG A 41 -10.05 -56.34 10.25
N THR A 42 -10.74 -56.14 9.13
CA THR A 42 -10.16 -56.33 7.79
C THR A 42 -9.15 -55.22 7.44
N VAL A 43 -9.30 -54.02 8.02
CA VAL A 43 -8.45 -52.84 7.79
C VAL A 43 -6.97 -53.14 8.09
N THR A 44 -6.66 -53.87 9.17
CA THR A 44 -5.29 -54.31 9.47
C THR A 44 -4.69 -55.21 8.37
N GLY A 45 -5.53 -55.99 7.69
CA GLY A 45 -5.12 -56.79 6.53
C GLY A 45 -4.84 -55.94 5.30
N LEU A 46 -5.69 -54.94 5.01
CA LEU A 46 -5.51 -54.00 3.90
C LEU A 46 -4.23 -53.16 4.08
N ILE A 47 -3.99 -52.61 5.28
CA ILE A 47 -2.77 -51.87 5.62
C ILE A 47 -1.52 -52.73 5.39
N ARG A 48 -1.52 -54.00 5.84
CA ARG A 48 -0.40 -54.94 5.60
C ARG A 48 -0.15 -55.23 4.12
N LYS A 49 -1.17 -55.15 3.28
CA LYS A 49 -1.08 -55.28 1.82
C LYS A 49 -0.75 -53.95 1.11
N LYS A 50 -0.56 -52.85 1.84
CA LYS A 50 -0.41 -51.47 1.33
C LYS A 50 -1.64 -50.93 0.57
N GLN A 51 -2.82 -51.53 0.76
CA GLN A 51 -4.08 -51.07 0.17
C GLN A 51 -4.67 -49.95 1.05
N ILE A 52 -3.98 -48.79 1.10
CA ILE A 52 -4.29 -47.74 2.08
C ILE A 52 -5.59 -46.99 1.74
N ASP A 53 -5.87 -46.72 0.47
CA ASP A 53 -7.12 -46.04 0.08
C ASP A 53 -8.35 -46.93 0.31
N GLU A 54 -8.24 -48.25 0.07
CA GLU A 54 -9.29 -49.22 0.46
C GLU A 54 -9.47 -49.29 1.98
N ALA A 55 -8.38 -49.27 2.75
CA ALA A 55 -8.43 -49.23 4.22
C ALA A 55 -9.15 -47.97 4.72
N ARG A 56 -8.90 -46.81 4.11
CA ARG A 56 -9.59 -45.54 4.40
C ARG A 56 -11.08 -45.61 4.04
N ALA A 57 -11.42 -46.16 2.88
CA ALA A 57 -12.82 -46.32 2.45
C ALA A 57 -13.64 -47.23 3.39
N VAL A 58 -13.04 -48.32 3.90
CA VAL A 58 -13.69 -49.19 4.90
C VAL A 58 -13.89 -48.46 6.23
N ILE A 59 -12.94 -47.63 6.67
CA ILE A 59 -13.13 -46.80 7.87
C ILE A 59 -14.27 -45.80 7.64
N GLN A 60 -14.21 -44.99 6.58
CA GLN A 60 -15.21 -43.94 6.32
C GLN A 60 -16.63 -44.52 6.30
N LYS A 61 -16.84 -45.60 5.54
CA LYS A 61 -18.12 -46.32 5.48
C LYS A 61 -18.65 -46.72 6.88
N ILE A 62 -17.77 -47.08 7.81
CA ILE A 62 -18.14 -47.47 9.17
C ILE A 62 -18.38 -46.25 10.06
N GLU A 63 -17.70 -45.13 9.83
CA GLU A 63 -17.99 -43.86 10.51
C GLU A 63 -19.35 -43.31 10.08
N ASP A 64 -19.61 -43.24 8.77
CA ASP A 64 -20.91 -42.85 8.19
C ASP A 64 -22.04 -43.71 8.80
N ARG A 65 -21.82 -45.03 8.89
CA ARG A 65 -22.81 -45.96 9.45
C ARG A 65 -23.00 -45.83 10.95
N VAL A 66 -21.98 -45.42 11.71
CA VAL A 66 -22.11 -45.12 13.15
C VAL A 66 -22.88 -43.81 13.37
N GLU A 67 -22.69 -42.82 12.50
CA GLU A 67 -23.45 -41.58 12.52
C GLU A 67 -24.93 -41.82 12.17
N GLU A 68 -25.23 -42.61 11.13
CA GLU A 68 -26.59 -43.04 10.76
C GLU A 68 -27.34 -43.76 11.90
N LEU A 69 -26.63 -44.47 12.78
CA LEU A 69 -27.22 -45.14 13.95
C LEU A 69 -27.62 -44.18 15.08
N ALA A 70 -27.18 -42.92 15.04
CA ALA A 70 -27.60 -41.84 15.93
C ALA A 70 -27.65 -42.19 17.43
N ILE A 71 -26.64 -42.91 17.93
CA ILE A 71 -26.65 -43.50 19.27
C ILE A 71 -26.57 -42.42 20.38
N PRO A 72 -27.58 -42.32 21.27
CA PRO A 72 -27.61 -41.33 22.35
C PRO A 72 -26.40 -41.42 23.29
N GLU A 73 -25.86 -40.29 23.75
CA GLU A 73 -24.68 -40.23 24.63
C GLU A 73 -24.78 -41.10 25.90
N GLU A 74 -26.00 -41.26 26.42
CA GLU A 74 -26.28 -42.10 27.59
C GLU A 74 -26.06 -43.61 27.31
N ASP A 75 -26.34 -44.05 26.08
CA ASP A 75 -26.17 -45.43 25.61
C ASP A 75 -24.75 -45.73 25.07
N GLN A 76 -23.94 -44.71 24.79
CA GLN A 76 -22.54 -44.86 24.32
C GLN A 76 -21.61 -45.56 25.33
N ARG A 77 -22.10 -45.88 26.54
CA ARG A 77 -21.39 -46.72 27.52
C ARG A 77 -21.62 -48.23 27.31
N ASP A 78 -22.48 -48.63 26.37
CA ASP A 78 -22.67 -50.04 26.06
C ASP A 78 -21.39 -50.67 25.51
N ARG A 79 -21.10 -51.90 25.96
CA ARG A 79 -19.86 -52.62 25.62
C ARG A 79 -19.69 -52.80 24.11
N SER A 80 -20.77 -52.91 23.36
CA SER A 80 -20.77 -53.11 21.90
C SER A 80 -20.27 -51.86 21.18
N TYR A 81 -20.78 -50.69 21.59
CA TYR A 81 -20.34 -49.38 21.08
C TYR A 81 -18.91 -49.07 21.49
N VAL A 82 -18.56 -49.25 22.77
CA VAL A 82 -17.19 -49.03 23.26
C VAL A 82 -16.19 -49.94 22.54
N ALA A 83 -16.53 -51.20 22.26
CA ALA A 83 -15.68 -52.12 21.50
C ALA A 83 -15.50 -51.68 20.04
N LEU A 84 -16.58 -51.21 19.38
CA LEU A 84 -16.52 -50.65 18.04
C LEU A 84 -15.61 -49.42 17.99
N MET A 85 -15.89 -48.41 18.82
CA MET A 85 -15.13 -47.15 18.83
C MET A 85 -13.66 -47.36 19.21
N THR A 86 -13.36 -48.25 20.15
CA THR A 86 -11.97 -48.62 20.47
C THR A 86 -11.25 -49.28 19.29
N THR A 87 -11.98 -50.08 18.50
CA THR A 87 -11.42 -50.72 17.28
C THR A 87 -11.27 -49.71 16.15
N LEU A 88 -12.24 -48.81 15.97
CA LEU A 88 -12.24 -47.73 14.99
C LEU A 88 -11.04 -46.80 15.21
N ILE A 89 -10.85 -46.28 16.43
CA ILE A 89 -9.70 -45.45 16.80
C ILE A 89 -8.39 -46.16 16.49
N ARG A 90 -8.23 -47.42 16.92
CA ARG A 90 -7.02 -48.22 16.63
C ARG A 90 -6.79 -48.47 15.14
N SER A 91 -7.85 -48.58 14.34
CA SER A 91 -7.74 -48.70 12.89
C SER A 91 -7.35 -47.38 12.24
N LYS A 92 -7.87 -46.24 12.70
CA LYS A 92 -7.45 -44.89 12.25
C LYS A 92 -5.99 -44.62 12.59
N ASP A 93 -5.58 -44.88 13.83
CA ASP A 93 -4.18 -44.76 14.28
C ASP A 93 -3.22 -45.72 13.55
N GLY A 94 -3.74 -46.82 12.99
CA GLY A 94 -2.98 -47.78 12.21
C GLY A 94 -2.74 -47.37 10.75
N ILE A 95 -3.45 -46.37 10.24
CA ILE A 95 -3.30 -45.91 8.85
C ILE A 95 -2.06 -45.02 8.71
N PRO A 96 -1.15 -45.30 7.76
CA PRO A 96 -0.06 -44.41 7.43
C PRO A 96 -0.59 -43.04 6.96
N VAL A 97 -0.08 -41.99 7.58
CA VAL A 97 -0.37 -40.59 7.22
C VAL A 97 0.49 -40.19 6.03
N SER A 98 -0.14 -39.65 4.99
CA SER A 98 0.50 -39.13 3.78
C SER A 98 1.09 -37.76 4.05
N PHE A 99 2.33 -37.53 3.62
CA PHE A 99 2.93 -36.20 3.76
C PHE A 99 2.27 -35.22 2.78
N GLU A 100 2.24 -35.55 1.49
CA GLU A 100 1.69 -34.66 0.46
C GLU A 100 0.19 -34.39 0.64
N LYS A 101 -0.62 -35.40 1.00
CA LYS A 101 -2.09 -35.24 1.09
C LYS A 101 -2.56 -34.64 2.41
N GLU A 102 -1.86 -34.88 3.52
CA GLU A 102 -2.37 -34.58 4.87
C GLU A 102 -1.47 -33.63 5.68
N ILE A 103 -0.14 -33.74 5.58
CA ILE A 103 0.79 -32.88 6.36
C ILE A 103 1.15 -31.59 5.62
N ALA A 104 1.39 -31.66 4.32
CA ALA A 104 1.79 -30.53 3.49
C ALA A 104 0.77 -29.38 3.52
N PRO A 105 -0.56 -29.59 3.42
CA PRO A 105 -1.55 -28.52 3.54
C PRO A 105 -1.50 -27.82 4.92
N LEU A 106 -1.43 -28.62 6.00
CA LEU A 106 -1.37 -28.12 7.38
C LEU A 106 -0.12 -27.24 7.61
N LEU A 107 1.04 -27.66 7.10
CA LEU A 107 2.27 -26.88 7.18
C LEU A 107 2.19 -25.60 6.33
N LYS A 108 1.64 -25.67 5.11
CA LYS A 108 1.46 -24.51 4.22
C LYS A 108 0.58 -23.44 4.85
N GLU A 109 -0.53 -23.83 5.47
CA GLU A 109 -1.44 -22.90 6.12
C GLU A 109 -0.88 -22.34 7.44
N LYS A 110 -0.44 -23.21 8.36
CA LYS A 110 -0.15 -22.82 9.75
C LYS A 110 1.33 -22.44 10.00
N CYS A 111 2.27 -22.86 9.15
CA CYS A 111 3.71 -22.80 9.46
C CYS A 111 4.57 -22.02 8.44
N ILE A 112 4.39 -22.22 7.14
CA ILE A 112 5.31 -21.71 6.10
C ILE A 112 5.44 -20.18 6.12
N ARG A 113 4.37 -19.43 6.45
CA ARG A 113 4.41 -17.96 6.55
C ARG A 113 5.59 -17.40 7.38
N CYS A 114 5.92 -18.07 8.48
CA CYS A 114 6.97 -17.63 9.41
C CYS A 114 8.24 -18.49 9.36
N HIS A 115 8.19 -19.64 8.68
CA HIS A 115 9.28 -20.60 8.56
C HIS A 115 9.52 -20.98 7.08
N GLY A 116 9.46 -20.00 6.19
CA GLY A 116 9.50 -20.18 4.74
C GLY A 116 10.64 -19.41 4.08
N VAL A 117 10.49 -19.10 2.79
CA VAL A 117 11.50 -18.31 2.05
C VAL A 117 11.54 -16.86 2.53
N GLU A 118 10.38 -16.23 2.67
CA GLU A 118 10.23 -14.80 3.00
C GLU A 118 10.60 -14.47 4.46
N GLN A 119 10.32 -15.38 5.39
CA GLN A 119 10.62 -15.22 6.81
C GLN A 119 11.14 -16.53 7.39
N VAL A 120 12.31 -16.49 8.04
CA VAL A 120 13.03 -17.67 8.57
C VAL A 120 13.12 -17.62 10.09
N CYS A 121 11.97 -17.60 10.78
CA CYS A 121 11.94 -17.53 12.24
C CYS A 121 12.70 -18.70 12.86
N ALA A 122 13.48 -18.41 13.91
CA ALA A 122 14.38 -19.35 14.58
C ALA A 122 15.35 -20.11 13.64
N ASN A 123 15.69 -19.55 12.47
CA ASN A 123 16.50 -20.21 11.43
C ASN A 123 15.93 -21.59 10.99
N LEU A 124 14.61 -21.77 11.09
CA LEU A 124 13.91 -22.98 10.69
C LEU A 124 13.20 -22.75 9.35
N ARG A 125 13.36 -23.72 8.44
CA ARG A 125 12.73 -23.74 7.11
C ARG A 125 11.85 -24.99 6.99
N LEU A 126 10.57 -24.78 6.64
CA LEU A 126 9.50 -25.77 6.51
C LEU A 126 8.82 -25.67 5.13
N ASP A 127 9.43 -24.95 4.18
CA ASP A 127 8.95 -24.72 2.82
C ASP A 127 9.25 -25.88 1.85
N THR A 128 10.22 -26.74 2.18
CA THR A 128 10.51 -27.99 1.45
C THR A 128 10.79 -29.11 2.46
N TYR A 129 10.55 -30.36 2.09
CA TYR A 129 10.83 -31.50 2.99
C TYR A 129 12.33 -31.61 3.29
N ALA A 130 13.18 -31.36 2.30
CA ALA A 130 14.64 -31.29 2.46
C ALA A 130 15.08 -30.20 3.45
N ASN A 131 14.40 -29.05 3.48
CA ASN A 131 14.66 -28.00 4.45
C ASN A 131 14.24 -28.42 5.87
N MET A 132 13.07 -29.04 6.00
CA MET A 132 12.55 -29.53 7.28
C MET A 132 13.50 -30.52 7.95
N GLY A 133 14.11 -31.42 7.16
CA GLY A 133 15.15 -32.35 7.64
C GLY A 133 16.41 -31.68 8.20
N ARG A 134 16.72 -30.42 7.84
CA ARG A 134 17.86 -29.66 8.38
C ARG A 134 17.62 -29.12 9.78
N GLY A 135 16.35 -29.01 10.21
CA GLY A 135 15.97 -28.40 11.48
C GLY A 135 16.19 -26.88 11.53
N GLY A 136 16.33 -26.34 12.73
CA GLY A 136 16.55 -24.90 12.95
C GLY A 136 17.53 -24.61 14.09
N ARG A 137 17.53 -23.37 14.61
CA ARG A 137 18.44 -22.94 15.70
C ARG A 137 18.38 -23.82 16.95
N SER A 138 17.23 -24.44 17.22
CA SER A 138 17.03 -25.35 18.36
C SER A 138 17.39 -26.82 18.07
N GLY A 139 17.94 -27.13 16.89
CA GLY A 139 18.24 -28.49 16.45
C GLY A 139 17.16 -29.11 15.54
N PRO A 140 17.15 -30.45 15.39
CA PRO A 140 16.20 -31.17 14.54
C PRO A 140 14.75 -30.90 14.94
N VAL A 141 13.94 -30.46 13.97
CA VAL A 141 12.51 -30.17 14.20
C VAL A 141 11.68 -31.45 14.35
N LEU A 142 12.13 -32.54 13.73
CA LEU A 142 11.53 -33.88 13.77
C LEU A 142 12.58 -34.92 14.18
N ILE A 143 12.14 -35.95 14.89
CA ILE A 143 12.88 -37.18 15.14
C ILE A 143 12.00 -38.34 14.67
N PRO A 144 12.29 -38.93 13.50
CA PRO A 144 11.56 -40.09 12.96
C PRO A 144 11.30 -41.18 14.00
N ARG A 145 10.08 -41.71 14.02
CA ARG A 145 9.58 -42.72 14.99
C ARG A 145 9.56 -42.26 16.45
N ASN A 146 9.84 -40.99 16.76
CA ASN A 146 9.86 -40.47 18.12
C ASN A 146 9.11 -39.13 18.25
N PRO A 147 7.76 -39.15 18.27
CA PRO A 147 6.95 -37.94 18.44
C PRO A 147 7.27 -37.20 19.75
N GLN A 148 7.46 -37.93 20.86
CA GLN A 148 7.69 -37.35 22.19
C GLN A 148 9.02 -36.58 22.31
N ARG A 149 10.00 -36.83 21.43
CA ARG A 149 11.26 -36.08 21.37
C ARG A 149 11.35 -35.12 20.17
N SER A 150 10.31 -35.04 19.35
CA SER A 150 10.27 -34.15 18.18
C SER A 150 9.89 -32.73 18.59
N LEU A 151 10.74 -31.75 18.26
CA LEU A 151 10.51 -30.36 18.65
C LEU A 151 9.24 -29.76 18.05
N LEU A 152 8.78 -30.22 16.88
CA LEU A 152 7.51 -29.78 16.29
C LEU A 152 6.34 -29.97 17.26
N LEU A 153 6.17 -31.19 17.78
CA LEU A 153 5.11 -31.51 18.74
C LEU A 153 5.28 -30.77 20.06
N ALA A 154 6.50 -30.70 20.59
CA ALA A 154 6.79 -29.94 21.81
C ALA A 154 6.49 -28.43 21.66
N LYS A 155 6.48 -27.89 20.43
CA LYS A 155 6.11 -26.50 20.14
C LYS A 155 4.61 -26.31 19.89
N VAL A 156 3.93 -27.19 19.16
CA VAL A 156 2.47 -27.01 18.92
C VAL A 156 1.63 -27.35 20.16
N MET A 157 2.09 -28.28 21.01
CA MET A 157 1.40 -28.68 22.24
C MET A 157 1.71 -27.80 23.47
N ASN A 158 2.56 -26.77 23.34
CA ASN A 158 2.99 -25.95 24.49
C ASN A 158 1.80 -25.16 25.07
N GLU A 159 1.59 -25.23 26.38
CA GLU A 159 0.49 -24.55 27.05
C GLU A 159 0.64 -23.02 27.07
N ASN A 160 1.88 -22.51 27.11
CA ASN A 160 2.17 -21.07 27.10
C ASN A 160 1.97 -20.47 25.69
N PRO A 161 0.99 -19.58 25.47
CA PRO A 161 0.70 -19.01 24.15
C PRO A 161 1.86 -18.20 23.53
N GLN A 162 2.80 -17.70 24.34
CA GLN A 162 3.99 -16.98 23.86
C GLN A 162 5.09 -17.91 23.33
N GLN A 163 5.03 -19.21 23.68
CA GLN A 163 6.03 -20.21 23.30
C GLN A 163 5.46 -21.32 22.40
N ARG A 164 4.13 -21.40 22.31
CA ARG A 164 3.38 -22.27 21.40
C ARG A 164 3.50 -21.80 19.95
N MET A 165 3.54 -22.76 19.03
CA MET A 165 3.37 -22.52 17.61
C MET A 165 1.98 -22.94 17.12
N PRO A 166 1.35 -22.20 16.19
CA PRO A 166 1.80 -20.93 15.60
C PRO A 166 1.74 -19.77 16.60
N GLN A 167 2.82 -18.99 16.69
CA GLN A 167 2.90 -17.87 17.62
C GLN A 167 1.95 -16.74 17.16
N GLY A 168 1.01 -16.35 18.02
CA GLY A 168 -0.03 -15.36 17.68
C GLY A 168 -1.07 -15.85 16.67
N GLY A 169 -1.11 -17.15 16.36
CA GLY A 169 -2.16 -17.78 15.55
C GLY A 169 -3.10 -18.65 16.39
N GLU A 170 -4.09 -19.23 15.73
CA GLU A 170 -4.95 -20.25 16.33
C GLU A 170 -4.13 -21.49 16.72
N ARG A 171 -4.53 -22.15 17.82
CA ARG A 171 -3.95 -23.42 18.23
C ARG A 171 -4.39 -24.50 17.25
N LEU A 172 -3.48 -25.42 16.88
CA LEU A 172 -3.87 -26.61 16.13
C LEU A 172 -4.94 -27.40 16.90
N SER A 173 -5.90 -27.96 16.17
CA SER A 173 -6.89 -28.88 16.74
C SER A 173 -6.20 -30.14 17.28
N ASP A 174 -6.84 -30.84 18.21
CA ASP A 174 -6.26 -32.07 18.76
C ASP A 174 -6.13 -33.16 17.67
N ASP A 175 -6.93 -33.11 16.60
CA ASP A 175 -6.80 -34.00 15.44
C ASP A 175 -5.66 -33.60 14.50
N GLU A 176 -5.39 -32.31 14.28
CA GLU A 176 -4.18 -31.85 13.58
C GLU A 176 -2.89 -32.24 14.35
N ILE A 177 -2.94 -32.17 15.69
CA ILE A 177 -1.83 -32.60 16.56
C ILE A 177 -1.64 -34.13 16.49
N ARG A 178 -2.74 -34.91 16.52
CA ARG A 178 -2.70 -36.37 16.33
C ARG A 178 -2.17 -36.76 14.95
N LEU A 179 -2.56 -36.05 13.89
CA LEU A 179 -2.10 -36.27 12.53
C LEU A 179 -0.57 -36.11 12.43
N LEU A 180 -0.03 -35.01 12.97
CA LEU A 180 1.41 -34.79 13.09
C LEU A 180 2.09 -35.89 13.93
N ALA A 181 1.48 -36.31 15.04
CA ALA A 181 2.04 -37.34 15.91
C ALA A 181 2.08 -38.73 15.25
N ASN A 182 1.02 -39.12 14.56
CA ASN A 182 0.92 -40.41 13.86
C ASN A 182 1.87 -40.45 12.65
N TRP A 183 1.99 -39.35 11.89
CA TRP A 183 2.99 -39.22 10.83
C TRP A 183 4.43 -39.38 11.35
N ILE A 184 4.78 -38.68 12.44
CA ILE A 184 6.12 -38.78 13.05
C ILE A 184 6.37 -40.18 13.60
N ALA A 185 5.37 -40.81 14.25
CA ALA A 185 5.46 -42.18 14.74
C ALA A 185 5.66 -43.20 13.60
N GLY A 186 4.99 -43.00 12.47
CA GLY A 186 5.17 -43.80 11.25
C GLY A 186 6.59 -43.75 10.69
N GLY A 187 7.28 -42.63 10.89
CA GLY A 187 8.66 -42.40 10.42
C GLY A 187 8.90 -40.99 9.86
N ALA A 188 7.88 -40.13 9.85
CA ALA A 188 7.88 -38.85 9.14
C ALA A 188 8.25 -39.00 7.65
N GLU A 189 7.80 -40.10 7.02
CA GLU A 189 8.14 -40.44 5.63
C GLU A 189 7.57 -39.41 4.64
N PHE A 190 8.28 -39.18 3.54
CA PHE A 190 7.89 -38.32 2.42
C PHE A 190 7.41 -39.18 1.27
N ASP A 191 6.20 -38.89 0.76
CA ASP A 191 5.54 -39.63 -0.32
C ASP A 191 5.32 -38.79 -1.60
N GLY A 192 5.96 -37.62 -1.69
CA GLY A 192 6.02 -36.80 -2.90
C GLY A 192 7.15 -37.18 -3.86
N GLU A 193 7.17 -36.56 -5.04
CA GLU A 193 8.14 -36.86 -6.10
C GLU A 193 9.53 -36.25 -5.85
N ASP A 194 9.60 -35.05 -5.28
CA ASP A 194 10.84 -34.30 -5.04
C ASP A 194 10.85 -33.60 -3.68
N VAL A 195 11.78 -34.02 -2.81
CA VAL A 195 11.98 -33.45 -1.47
C VAL A 195 12.41 -31.97 -1.47
N THR A 196 12.89 -31.44 -2.60
CA THR A 196 13.31 -30.04 -2.76
C THR A 196 12.24 -29.12 -3.33
N SER A 197 11.11 -29.67 -3.79
CA SER A 197 9.99 -28.88 -4.29
C SER A 197 9.24 -28.15 -3.16
N PRO A 198 8.63 -26.98 -3.45
CA PRO A 198 7.83 -26.25 -2.47
C PRO A 198 6.62 -27.06 -1.99
N ILE A 199 6.47 -27.16 -0.67
CA ILE A 199 5.41 -27.92 -0.01
C ILE A 199 4.03 -27.37 -0.41
N GLY A 200 3.17 -28.26 -0.89
CA GLY A 200 1.79 -27.98 -1.27
C GLY A 200 1.60 -27.29 -2.62
N ASP A 201 2.60 -27.30 -3.51
CA ASP A 201 2.40 -26.94 -4.93
C ASP A 201 2.02 -28.15 -5.79
N SER A 202 2.33 -29.38 -5.35
CA SER A 202 2.02 -30.66 -6.04
C SER A 202 0.53 -30.92 -6.26
N MET A 203 -0.35 -30.27 -5.50
CA MET A 203 -1.81 -30.47 -5.57
C MET A 203 -2.55 -29.38 -6.38
N VAL A 204 -1.85 -28.40 -6.94
CA VAL A 204 -2.48 -27.49 -7.91
C VAL A 204 -2.51 -28.21 -9.26
N GLU A 205 -3.67 -28.78 -9.60
CA GLU A 205 -3.94 -29.28 -10.95
C GLU A 205 -3.60 -28.16 -11.95
N LYS A 206 -2.60 -28.42 -12.81
CA LYS A 206 -2.14 -27.44 -13.80
C LYS A 206 -3.24 -27.25 -14.83
N LYS A 207 -4.14 -26.29 -14.58
CA LYS A 207 -5.18 -25.86 -15.51
C LYS A 207 -4.57 -25.66 -16.90
N PRO A 208 -5.26 -26.12 -17.97
CA PRO A 208 -4.74 -25.97 -19.32
C PRO A 208 -4.48 -24.49 -19.64
N PRO A 209 -3.45 -24.17 -20.45
CA PRO A 209 -3.08 -22.79 -20.74
C PRO A 209 -4.27 -22.07 -21.41
N VAL A 210 -4.67 -20.95 -20.82
CA VAL A 210 -5.83 -20.19 -21.31
C VAL A 210 -5.49 -19.57 -22.66
N LYS A 211 -6.39 -19.74 -23.64
CA LYS A 211 -6.27 -19.10 -24.93
C LYS A 211 -6.64 -17.62 -24.81
N VAL A 212 -5.64 -16.76 -24.68
CA VAL A 212 -5.79 -15.31 -24.83
C VAL A 212 -6.11 -14.98 -26.30
N VAL A 213 -7.15 -14.18 -26.52
CA VAL A 213 -7.47 -13.60 -27.82
C VAL A 213 -7.06 -12.12 -27.79
N MET A 214 -6.33 -11.67 -28.80
CA MET A 214 -5.90 -10.27 -28.91
C MET A 214 -7.03 -9.44 -29.52
N ALA A 215 -7.14 -8.18 -29.12
CA ALA A 215 -8.09 -7.25 -29.72
C ALA A 215 -7.75 -6.96 -31.19
N ASP A 216 -8.77 -6.86 -32.04
CA ASP A 216 -8.62 -6.59 -33.48
C ASP A 216 -9.08 -5.19 -33.92
N GLY A 217 -9.65 -4.41 -32.99
CA GLY A 217 -10.15 -3.06 -33.21
C GLY A 217 -11.64 -3.00 -33.56
N THR A 218 -12.36 -4.11 -33.53
CA THR A 218 -13.83 -4.16 -33.65
C THR A 218 -14.56 -4.05 -32.30
N GLU A 219 -13.83 -4.15 -31.20
CA GLU A 219 -14.35 -4.06 -29.83
C GLU A 219 -14.81 -2.64 -29.48
N THR A 220 -15.86 -2.53 -28.67
CA THR A 220 -16.34 -1.23 -28.17
C THR A 220 -15.86 -0.91 -26.76
N VAL A 221 -15.27 -1.89 -26.05
CA VAL A 221 -14.71 -1.73 -24.70
C VAL A 221 -13.26 -2.19 -24.65
N SER A 222 -12.36 -1.30 -24.23
CA SER A 222 -10.94 -1.59 -24.05
C SER A 222 -10.70 -2.33 -22.73
N PHE A 223 -9.97 -3.45 -22.75
CA PHE A 223 -9.54 -4.07 -21.50
C PHE A 223 -8.60 -3.14 -20.73
N LYS A 224 -7.56 -2.63 -21.38
CA LYS A 224 -6.52 -1.80 -20.78
C LYS A 224 -7.05 -0.45 -20.24
N ASP A 225 -7.98 0.19 -20.94
CA ASP A 225 -8.40 1.57 -20.65
C ASP A 225 -9.78 1.66 -19.96
N ASP A 226 -10.69 0.69 -20.13
CA ASP A 226 -12.02 0.69 -19.47
C ASP A 226 -12.17 -0.34 -18.32
N VAL A 227 -11.48 -1.48 -18.39
CA VAL A 227 -11.67 -2.60 -17.44
C VAL A 227 -10.56 -2.70 -16.38
N ALA A 228 -9.31 -2.86 -16.83
CA ALA A 228 -8.13 -3.01 -15.98
C ALA A 228 -7.94 -1.89 -14.94
N PRO A 229 -8.27 -0.60 -15.21
CA PRO A 229 -8.11 0.49 -14.25
C PRO A 229 -8.78 0.31 -12.90
N TRP A 230 -10.01 -0.20 -12.90
CA TRP A 230 -10.76 -0.38 -11.66
C TRP A 230 -10.57 -1.79 -11.10
N LEU A 231 -10.25 -2.81 -11.91
CA LEU A 231 -9.75 -4.09 -11.39
C LEU A 231 -8.50 -3.91 -10.52
N VAL A 232 -7.56 -3.07 -10.97
CA VAL A 232 -6.37 -2.68 -10.19
C VAL A 232 -6.75 -2.01 -8.86
N GLY A 233 -7.64 -1.00 -8.90
CA GLY A 233 -8.00 -0.22 -7.71
C GLY A 233 -8.94 -0.92 -6.72
N VAL A 234 -9.78 -1.86 -7.19
CA VAL A 234 -10.85 -2.49 -6.40
C VAL A 234 -10.52 -3.94 -6.03
N CYS A 235 -9.97 -4.72 -6.96
CA CYS A 235 -9.89 -6.18 -6.83
C CYS A 235 -8.47 -6.67 -6.52
N MET A 236 -7.44 -6.10 -7.16
CA MET A 236 -6.05 -6.57 -6.99
C MET A 236 -5.53 -6.43 -5.55
N GLY A 237 -6.08 -5.52 -4.73
CA GLY A 237 -5.73 -5.43 -3.30
C GLY A 237 -6.01 -6.71 -2.48
N CYS A 238 -6.84 -7.64 -2.99
CA CYS A 238 -7.11 -8.95 -2.39
C CYS A 238 -6.81 -10.13 -3.34
N HIS A 239 -6.83 -9.92 -4.65
CA HIS A 239 -6.70 -10.95 -5.68
C HIS A 239 -5.36 -10.85 -6.44
N SER A 240 -4.26 -10.50 -5.77
CA SER A 240 -2.91 -10.44 -6.37
C SER A 240 -1.85 -11.06 -5.46
N GLY A 241 -0.60 -11.10 -5.91
CA GLY A 241 0.53 -11.62 -5.12
C GLY A 241 0.49 -13.14 -4.86
N ASN A 242 1.21 -13.57 -3.82
CA ASN A 242 1.51 -14.98 -3.54
C ASN A 242 0.38 -15.77 -2.86
N ASN A 243 -0.60 -15.10 -2.24
CA ASN A 243 -1.74 -15.75 -1.57
C ASN A 243 -3.05 -14.98 -1.84
N PRO A 244 -3.57 -15.02 -3.08
CA PRO A 244 -4.79 -14.30 -3.43
C PRO A 244 -6.02 -14.91 -2.74
N ARG A 245 -6.95 -14.06 -2.29
CA ARG A 245 -8.17 -14.51 -1.62
C ARG A 245 -9.00 -15.44 -2.52
N GLY A 246 -9.49 -16.53 -1.94
CA GLY A 246 -10.22 -17.57 -2.67
C GLY A 246 -9.39 -18.28 -3.74
N GLY A 247 -8.05 -18.20 -3.71
CA GLY A 247 -7.17 -18.85 -4.68
C GLY A 247 -7.22 -18.27 -6.10
N TYR A 248 -7.85 -17.10 -6.30
CA TYR A 248 -8.05 -16.51 -7.61
C TYR A 248 -7.20 -15.25 -7.82
N SER A 249 -6.29 -15.29 -8.80
CA SER A 249 -5.32 -14.23 -9.08
C SER A 249 -5.68 -13.41 -10.32
N MET A 250 -5.60 -12.09 -10.19
CA MET A 250 -5.68 -11.09 -11.24
C MET A 250 -4.31 -10.43 -11.50
N GLU A 251 -3.21 -11.09 -11.16
CA GLU A 251 -1.87 -10.50 -11.34
C GLU A 251 -1.56 -10.25 -12.82
N THR A 252 -1.91 -11.21 -13.69
CA THR A 252 -1.70 -11.16 -15.14
C THR A 252 -3.01 -11.46 -15.86
N PHE A 253 -3.08 -11.13 -17.15
CA PHE A 253 -4.28 -11.39 -17.94
C PHE A 253 -4.58 -12.89 -18.11
N GLU A 254 -3.53 -13.71 -18.28
CA GLU A 254 -3.67 -15.18 -18.26
C GLU A 254 -4.29 -15.69 -16.94
N LYS A 255 -3.84 -15.15 -15.80
CA LYS A 255 -4.34 -15.55 -14.48
C LYS A 255 -5.79 -15.11 -14.26
N LEU A 256 -6.14 -13.89 -14.67
CA LEU A 256 -7.50 -13.36 -14.67
C LEU A 256 -8.49 -14.32 -15.37
N LEU A 257 -8.14 -14.82 -16.56
CA LEU A 257 -9.00 -15.76 -17.27
C LEU A 257 -8.94 -17.21 -16.72
N SER A 258 -7.84 -17.62 -16.07
CA SER A 258 -7.67 -19.01 -15.59
C SER A 258 -8.64 -19.41 -14.46
N GLY A 259 -9.24 -18.45 -13.77
CA GLY A 259 -10.24 -18.65 -12.73
C GLY A 259 -9.72 -19.27 -11.41
N GLY A 260 -10.54 -19.19 -10.37
CA GLY A 260 -10.22 -19.74 -9.04
C GLY A 260 -10.35 -21.26 -8.92
N PRO A 261 -10.11 -21.84 -7.72
CA PRO A 261 -10.33 -23.27 -7.43
C PRO A 261 -11.79 -23.71 -7.64
N THR A 262 -12.73 -22.77 -7.62
CA THR A 262 -14.17 -22.99 -7.83
C THR A 262 -14.60 -23.06 -9.30
N GLY A 263 -13.67 -22.87 -10.26
CA GLY A 263 -13.95 -23.00 -11.70
C GLY A 263 -13.49 -21.80 -12.54
N ASN A 264 -14.04 -21.69 -13.75
CA ASN A 264 -13.77 -20.57 -14.66
C ASN A 264 -14.50 -19.32 -14.17
N THR A 265 -13.76 -18.23 -13.94
CA THR A 265 -14.34 -16.99 -13.41
C THR A 265 -14.84 -16.07 -14.52
N ILE A 266 -14.23 -16.15 -15.72
CA ILE A 266 -14.64 -15.44 -16.93
C ILE A 266 -14.76 -16.46 -18.07
N VAL A 267 -15.85 -16.40 -18.83
CA VAL A 267 -16.11 -17.21 -20.02
C VAL A 267 -16.21 -16.26 -21.22
N PRO A 268 -15.17 -16.17 -22.06
CA PRO A 268 -15.17 -15.33 -23.26
C PRO A 268 -16.40 -15.54 -24.15
N GLY A 269 -17.12 -14.47 -24.46
CA GLY A 269 -18.34 -14.47 -25.27
C GLY A 269 -19.64 -14.80 -24.51
N ASP A 270 -19.55 -15.23 -23.24
CA ASP A 270 -20.70 -15.66 -22.44
C ASP A 270 -20.72 -14.97 -21.05
N PRO A 271 -21.37 -13.79 -20.94
CA PRO A 271 -21.52 -13.09 -19.67
C PRO A 271 -22.49 -13.77 -18.70
N ASP A 272 -23.35 -14.69 -19.15
CA ASP A 272 -24.31 -15.40 -18.29
C ASP A 272 -23.64 -16.59 -17.59
N SER A 273 -22.73 -17.30 -18.27
CA SER A 273 -21.86 -18.32 -17.65
C SER A 273 -20.63 -17.74 -16.93
N SER A 274 -20.42 -16.42 -16.98
CA SER A 274 -19.26 -15.76 -16.36
C SER A 274 -19.52 -15.37 -14.91
N TYR A 275 -19.04 -16.18 -13.96
CA TYR A 275 -19.21 -15.94 -12.52
C TYR A 275 -18.69 -14.57 -12.04
N MET A 276 -17.73 -13.97 -12.75
CA MET A 276 -17.34 -12.58 -12.51
C MET A 276 -18.50 -11.59 -12.59
N VAL A 277 -19.38 -11.74 -13.59
CA VAL A 277 -20.56 -10.88 -13.79
C VAL A 277 -21.55 -11.09 -12.65
N ASP A 278 -21.71 -12.32 -12.15
CA ASP A 278 -22.50 -12.59 -10.95
C ASP A 278 -21.94 -11.86 -9.72
N LEU A 279 -20.64 -11.96 -9.47
CA LEU A 279 -20.01 -11.35 -8.29
C LEU A 279 -20.09 -9.81 -8.27
N VAL A 280 -20.05 -9.16 -9.44
CA VAL A 280 -19.92 -7.69 -9.55
C VAL A 280 -21.19 -6.96 -9.99
N LEU A 281 -22.05 -7.61 -10.78
CA LEU A 281 -23.27 -7.01 -11.34
C LEU A 281 -24.53 -7.60 -10.72
N ARG A 282 -24.67 -8.93 -10.67
CA ARG A 282 -25.90 -9.62 -10.21
C ARG A 282 -25.98 -9.79 -8.66
N GLN A 283 -24.81 -9.91 -8.01
CA GLN A 283 -24.55 -9.92 -6.56
C GLN A 283 -25.12 -11.11 -5.75
N GLU A 284 -25.14 -12.32 -6.32
CA GLU A 284 -25.63 -13.53 -5.63
C GLU A 284 -24.61 -14.69 -5.61
N PRO A 285 -24.57 -15.54 -4.56
CA PRO A 285 -24.92 -15.27 -3.16
C PRO A 285 -23.78 -14.55 -2.41
N LEU A 286 -22.62 -14.36 -3.05
CA LEU A 286 -21.45 -13.68 -2.51
C LEU A 286 -21.22 -12.37 -3.26
N LYS A 287 -21.13 -11.25 -2.53
CA LYS A 287 -20.90 -9.94 -3.11
C LYS A 287 -19.42 -9.55 -3.08
N MET A 288 -18.88 -9.12 -4.21
CA MET A 288 -17.53 -8.56 -4.31
C MET A 288 -17.56 -7.08 -4.73
N PRO A 289 -16.63 -6.24 -4.26
CA PRO A 289 -15.63 -6.52 -3.21
C PRO A 289 -16.29 -6.73 -1.83
N ALA A 290 -15.64 -7.54 -0.98
CA ALA A 290 -16.16 -7.84 0.36
C ALA A 290 -15.92 -6.69 1.35
N GLY A 291 -17.01 -6.14 1.91
CA GLY A 291 -17.00 -5.10 2.94
C GLY A 291 -17.51 -3.73 2.46
N ASN A 292 -17.90 -2.87 3.41
CA ASN A 292 -18.65 -1.63 3.12
C ASN A 292 -17.82 -0.44 2.59
N GLN A 293 -16.51 -0.58 2.37
CA GLN A 293 -15.60 0.55 2.11
C GLN A 293 -15.19 0.72 0.63
N THR A 294 -15.50 -0.23 -0.26
CA THR A 294 -15.12 -0.14 -1.68
C THR A 294 -16.36 -0.26 -2.56
N PHE A 295 -16.70 0.81 -3.30
CA PHE A 295 -17.88 0.85 -4.16
C PHE A 295 -17.49 0.66 -5.64
N LEU A 296 -17.99 -0.40 -6.26
CA LEU A 296 -17.98 -0.56 -7.71
C LEU A 296 -19.14 0.23 -8.33
N LYS A 297 -18.88 1.03 -9.38
CA LYS A 297 -19.93 1.73 -10.12
C LYS A 297 -20.63 0.77 -11.06
N LYS A 298 -21.97 0.89 -11.20
CA LYS A 298 -22.74 0.07 -12.16
C LYS A 298 -22.21 0.15 -13.59
N SER A 299 -21.69 1.30 -14.02
CA SER A 299 -21.06 1.46 -15.34
C SER A 299 -19.80 0.61 -15.53
N GLN A 300 -19.00 0.38 -14.47
CA GLN A 300 -17.81 -0.47 -14.52
C GLN A 300 -18.18 -1.95 -14.66
N ALA A 301 -19.22 -2.38 -13.94
CA ALA A 301 -19.77 -3.73 -14.05
C ALA A 301 -20.40 -3.99 -15.43
N LEU A 302 -21.12 -3.01 -16.01
CA LEU A 302 -21.65 -3.09 -17.37
C LEU A 302 -20.55 -3.08 -18.44
N ALA A 303 -19.47 -2.30 -18.26
CA ALA A 303 -18.32 -2.34 -19.17
C ALA A 303 -17.64 -3.72 -19.15
N LEU A 304 -17.51 -4.34 -17.98
CA LEU A 304 -17.00 -5.70 -17.85
C LEU A 304 -17.89 -6.73 -18.56
N GLU A 305 -19.20 -6.69 -18.31
CA GLU A 305 -20.19 -7.57 -18.96
C GLU A 305 -20.13 -7.44 -20.48
N LYS A 306 -20.04 -6.20 -20.98
CA LYS A 306 -19.94 -5.90 -22.40
C LYS A 306 -18.62 -6.39 -23.02
N TRP A 307 -17.49 -6.18 -22.34
CA TRP A 307 -16.18 -6.68 -22.75
C TRP A 307 -16.14 -8.23 -22.78
N ILE A 308 -16.76 -8.90 -21.81
CA ILE A 308 -16.91 -10.36 -21.80
C ILE A 308 -17.75 -10.82 -23.00
N GLN A 309 -18.88 -10.15 -23.26
CA GLN A 309 -19.74 -10.43 -24.42
C GLN A 309 -19.00 -10.28 -25.75
N GLU A 310 -18.07 -9.33 -25.86
CA GLU A 310 -17.23 -9.11 -27.05
C GLU A 310 -16.09 -10.13 -27.20
N GLY A 311 -16.01 -11.15 -26.34
CA GLY A 311 -14.99 -12.20 -26.41
C GLY A 311 -13.82 -12.03 -25.44
N ALA A 312 -13.92 -11.09 -24.48
CA ALA A 312 -12.90 -10.82 -23.48
C ALA A 312 -11.50 -10.60 -24.08
N HIS A 313 -11.41 -9.83 -25.16
CA HIS A 313 -10.17 -9.62 -25.91
C HIS A 313 -9.15 -8.77 -25.14
N PHE A 314 -7.86 -9.02 -25.40
CA PHE A 314 -6.74 -8.34 -24.77
C PHE A 314 -6.04 -7.36 -25.73
N ASP A 315 -5.96 -6.10 -25.32
CA ASP A 315 -5.39 -4.96 -26.06
C ASP A 315 -4.04 -4.48 -25.49
N GLY A 316 -3.50 -5.19 -24.50
CA GLY A 316 -2.17 -4.95 -23.96
C GLY A 316 -1.04 -5.58 -24.80
N LYS A 317 0.21 -5.24 -24.49
CA LYS A 317 1.39 -5.74 -25.23
C LYS A 317 1.80 -7.17 -24.87
N ASP A 318 1.59 -7.57 -23.62
CA ASP A 318 1.96 -8.89 -23.09
C ASP A 318 0.95 -9.32 -22.02
N ALA A 319 0.27 -10.45 -22.25
CA ALA A 319 -0.73 -11.01 -21.34
C ALA A 319 -0.11 -11.63 -20.06
N LYS A 320 1.21 -11.83 -20.05
CA LYS A 320 2.00 -12.34 -18.91
C LYS A 320 2.60 -11.21 -18.06
N ALA A 321 2.62 -9.98 -18.57
CA ALA A 321 2.97 -8.82 -17.76
C ALA A 321 1.92 -8.57 -16.68
N SER A 322 2.33 -7.93 -15.58
CA SER A 322 1.39 -7.58 -14.51
C SER A 322 0.34 -6.59 -15.02
N ILE A 323 -0.94 -6.83 -14.75
CA ILE A 323 -2.02 -5.89 -15.09
C ILE A 323 -1.78 -4.53 -14.42
N ARG A 324 -1.12 -4.49 -13.26
CA ARG A 324 -0.75 -3.22 -12.62
C ARG A 324 0.20 -2.37 -13.47
N SER A 325 1.09 -3.02 -14.24
CA SER A 325 2.14 -2.35 -15.02
C SER A 325 1.67 -1.73 -16.34
N MET A 326 0.52 -2.16 -16.86
CA MET A 326 -0.09 -1.61 -18.09
C MET A 326 -1.14 -0.52 -17.81
N VAL A 327 -1.56 -0.37 -16.55
CA VAL A 327 -2.59 0.55 -16.08
C VAL A 327 -1.93 1.80 -15.47
N PRO A 328 -2.02 2.98 -16.12
CA PRO A 328 -1.43 4.19 -15.58
C PRO A 328 -2.02 4.53 -14.20
N THR A 329 -1.19 5.04 -13.30
CA THR A 329 -1.63 5.48 -11.97
C THR A 329 -2.60 6.68 -12.07
N PRO A 330 -3.40 6.98 -11.03
CA PRO A 330 -4.23 8.19 -11.01
C PRO A 330 -3.41 9.46 -11.31
N GLU A 331 -2.20 9.55 -10.76
CA GLU A 331 -1.27 10.67 -10.94
C GLU A 331 -0.77 10.76 -12.38
N GLU A 332 -0.44 9.62 -13.02
CA GLU A 332 -0.02 9.57 -14.43
C GLU A 332 -1.16 9.95 -15.39
N ARG A 333 -2.41 9.55 -15.09
CA ARG A 333 -3.58 9.97 -15.91
C ARG A 333 -3.92 11.43 -15.72
N GLU A 334 -3.84 11.93 -14.49
CA GLU A 334 -4.04 13.34 -14.22
C GLU A 334 -2.96 14.17 -14.91
N ALA A 335 -1.70 13.74 -14.86
CA ALA A 335 -0.60 14.36 -15.60
C ALA A 335 -0.80 14.29 -17.13
N ALA A 336 -1.32 13.19 -17.67
CA ALA A 336 -1.63 13.06 -19.11
C ALA A 336 -2.81 13.94 -19.54
N LEU A 337 -3.87 14.02 -18.73
CA LEU A 337 -5.00 14.93 -18.93
C LEU A 337 -4.52 16.39 -18.92
N LEU A 338 -3.73 16.76 -17.92
CA LEU A 338 -3.05 18.05 -17.78
C LEU A 338 -2.01 18.29 -18.90
N ALA A 339 -1.44 17.26 -19.53
CA ALA A 339 -0.62 17.44 -20.73
C ALA A 339 -1.49 17.79 -21.95
N SER A 340 -2.66 17.14 -22.09
CA SER A 340 -3.56 17.28 -23.25
C SER A 340 -4.41 18.56 -23.27
N MET A 341 -4.72 19.16 -22.11
CA MET A 341 -5.55 20.36 -22.02
C MET A 341 -4.90 21.59 -22.67
N SER A 342 -5.70 22.39 -23.37
CA SER A 342 -5.32 23.70 -23.91
C SER A 342 -5.12 24.74 -22.80
N ASP A 343 -4.38 25.81 -23.08
CA ASP A 343 -4.14 26.88 -22.10
C ASP A 343 -5.43 27.61 -21.65
N GLN A 344 -6.48 27.60 -22.47
CA GLN A 344 -7.80 28.13 -22.11
C GLN A 344 -8.53 27.21 -21.13
N GLU A 345 -8.53 25.89 -21.36
CA GLU A 345 -9.11 24.91 -20.42
C GLU A 345 -8.37 24.94 -19.07
N PHE A 346 -7.05 25.08 -19.11
CA PHE A 346 -6.23 25.34 -17.93
C PHE A 346 -6.64 26.61 -17.18
N ALA A 347 -6.92 27.70 -17.89
CA ALA A 347 -7.34 28.96 -17.28
C ALA A 347 -8.69 28.86 -16.57
N GLU A 348 -9.67 28.17 -17.16
CA GLU A 348 -10.95 27.92 -16.49
C GLU A 348 -10.79 26.96 -15.31
N ARG A 349 -9.93 25.93 -15.44
CA ARG A 349 -9.57 25.05 -14.31
C ARG A 349 -8.92 25.82 -13.16
N ARG A 350 -8.07 26.82 -13.42
CA ARG A 350 -7.48 27.69 -12.38
C ARG A 350 -8.54 28.50 -11.62
N LYS A 351 -9.58 29.01 -12.30
CA LYS A 351 -10.70 29.70 -11.62
C LYS A 351 -11.47 28.76 -10.70
N GLN A 352 -11.79 27.55 -11.18
CA GLN A 352 -12.48 26.52 -10.38
C GLN A 352 -11.65 26.10 -9.16
N GLN A 353 -10.34 25.92 -9.35
CA GLN A 353 -9.39 25.64 -8.27
C GLN A 353 -9.33 26.79 -7.26
N ALA A 354 -9.22 28.04 -7.71
CA ALA A 354 -9.15 29.21 -6.85
C ALA A 354 -10.43 29.35 -5.99
N ALA A 355 -11.61 29.17 -6.57
CA ALA A 355 -12.87 29.16 -5.84
C ALA A 355 -12.94 28.00 -4.81
N THR A 356 -12.37 26.84 -5.13
CA THR A 356 -12.30 25.68 -4.21
C THR A 356 -11.33 25.93 -3.05
N LEU A 357 -10.15 26.50 -3.34
CA LEU A 357 -9.17 26.92 -2.33
C LEU A 357 -9.81 27.95 -1.38
N TRP A 358 -10.44 28.99 -1.92
CA TRP A 358 -11.10 30.02 -1.13
C TRP A 358 -12.20 29.45 -0.22
N LYS A 359 -13.07 28.58 -0.76
CA LYS A 359 -14.12 27.92 0.02
C LYS A 359 -13.57 27.04 1.16
N SER A 360 -12.36 26.52 1.03
CA SER A 360 -11.73 25.70 2.06
C SER A 360 -11.21 26.54 3.23
N VAL A 361 -10.74 27.77 2.98
CA VAL A 361 -10.08 28.62 3.99
C VAL A 361 -10.99 29.70 4.57
N ALA A 362 -11.90 30.25 3.77
CA ALA A 362 -12.82 31.32 4.13
C ALA A 362 -14.26 30.95 3.71
N PRO A 363 -14.82 29.81 4.18
CA PRO A 363 -16.12 29.27 3.74
C PRO A 363 -17.33 30.19 3.97
N ARG A 364 -17.15 31.27 4.72
CA ARG A 364 -18.19 32.25 5.08
C ARG A 364 -18.00 33.62 4.45
N GLU A 365 -16.91 33.86 3.74
CA GLU A 365 -16.64 35.14 3.06
C GLU A 365 -16.74 34.99 1.54
N SER A 366 -17.39 35.96 0.90
CA SER A 366 -17.28 36.16 -0.55
C SER A 366 -15.89 36.68 -0.92
N PHE A 367 -15.43 36.36 -2.13
CA PHE A 367 -14.23 36.94 -2.72
C PHE A 367 -14.60 37.76 -3.96
N GLU A 368 -13.86 38.83 -4.19
CA GLU A 368 -13.77 39.50 -5.49
C GLU A 368 -12.59 38.91 -6.28
N SER A 369 -12.56 39.10 -7.60
CA SER A 369 -11.45 38.60 -8.43
C SER A 369 -11.13 39.45 -9.65
N VAL A 370 -9.85 39.54 -9.98
CA VAL A 370 -9.30 40.26 -11.14
C VAL A 370 -8.50 39.28 -11.99
N THR A 371 -8.87 39.14 -13.27
CA THR A 371 -8.16 38.29 -14.24
C THR A 371 -7.30 39.14 -15.15
N SER A 372 -6.00 38.83 -15.24
CA SER A 372 -5.06 39.49 -16.14
C SER A 372 -4.46 38.49 -17.15
N THR A 373 -3.27 38.75 -17.70
CA THR A 373 -2.64 37.87 -18.70
C THR A 373 -2.06 36.62 -18.07
N ASN A 374 -1.24 36.81 -17.02
CA ASN A 374 -0.48 35.78 -16.33
C ASN A 374 -1.07 35.39 -14.97
N LEU A 375 -1.95 36.21 -14.39
CA LEU A 375 -2.46 36.04 -13.03
C LEU A 375 -3.99 35.93 -12.97
N TYR A 376 -4.47 35.15 -12.01
CA TYR A 376 -5.85 35.18 -11.52
C TYR A 376 -5.82 35.57 -10.04
N VAL A 377 -6.07 36.85 -9.76
CA VAL A 377 -6.04 37.40 -8.40
C VAL A 377 -7.44 37.29 -7.80
N LEU A 378 -7.55 36.80 -6.56
CA LEU A 378 -8.80 36.77 -5.82
C LEU A 378 -8.58 37.09 -4.34
N GLY A 379 -9.58 37.64 -3.67
CA GLY A 379 -9.49 37.94 -2.25
C GLY A 379 -10.71 38.60 -1.65
N ASN A 380 -10.66 38.87 -0.35
CA ASN A 380 -11.65 39.66 0.40
C ASN A 380 -11.23 41.14 0.59
N ALA A 381 -10.16 41.57 -0.08
CA ALA A 381 -9.89 42.99 -0.32
C ALA A 381 -10.81 43.54 -1.43
N ASP A 382 -11.00 44.86 -1.49
CA ASP A 382 -11.84 45.49 -2.50
C ASP A 382 -11.28 45.36 -3.93
N GLU A 383 -12.16 45.48 -4.93
CA GLU A 383 -11.82 45.31 -6.35
C GLU A 383 -10.69 46.24 -6.81
N SER A 384 -10.64 47.48 -6.31
CA SER A 384 -9.59 48.46 -6.65
C SER A 384 -8.23 48.01 -6.10
N ARG A 385 -8.21 47.50 -4.86
CA ARG A 385 -6.99 46.94 -4.25
C ARG A 385 -6.53 45.66 -4.95
N LEU A 386 -7.45 44.76 -5.32
CA LEU A 386 -7.11 43.56 -6.10
C LEU A 386 -6.60 43.91 -7.50
N ALA A 387 -7.15 44.95 -8.15
CA ALA A 387 -6.69 45.43 -9.45
C ALA A 387 -5.28 46.06 -9.36
N GLN A 388 -4.99 46.81 -8.29
CA GLN A 388 -3.66 47.33 -7.99
C GLN A 388 -2.63 46.20 -7.81
N ILE A 389 -2.98 45.18 -7.00
CA ILE A 389 -2.14 43.99 -6.77
C ILE A 389 -1.91 43.22 -8.08
N SER A 390 -2.95 43.05 -8.91
CA SER A 390 -2.81 42.41 -10.23
C SER A 390 -1.86 43.19 -11.16
N SER A 391 -1.96 44.52 -11.19
CA SER A 391 -1.09 45.38 -11.98
C SER A 391 0.39 45.28 -11.55
N TRP A 392 0.66 45.31 -10.25
CA TRP A 392 2.00 45.08 -9.71
C TRP A 392 2.53 43.69 -10.07
N GLY A 393 1.68 42.67 -9.97
CA GLY A 393 2.02 41.30 -10.32
C GLY A 393 2.44 41.16 -11.78
N GLU A 394 1.65 41.68 -12.72
CA GLU A 394 1.99 41.65 -14.17
C GLU A 394 3.29 42.39 -14.49
N ALA A 395 3.55 43.52 -13.82
CA ALA A 395 4.83 44.25 -13.94
C ALA A 395 6.02 43.39 -13.48
N GLN A 396 5.88 42.68 -12.36
CA GLN A 396 6.91 41.76 -11.86
C GLN A 396 7.11 40.55 -12.80
N VAL A 397 6.03 39.96 -13.30
CA VAL A 397 6.10 38.83 -14.25
C VAL A 397 6.83 39.23 -15.53
N SER A 398 6.55 40.43 -16.03
CA SER A 398 7.22 41.01 -17.19
C SER A 398 8.72 41.25 -16.91
N SER A 399 9.05 41.80 -15.74
CA SER A 399 10.43 42.02 -15.27
C SER A 399 11.23 40.71 -15.20
N LEU A 400 10.69 39.70 -14.52
CA LEU A 400 11.31 38.38 -14.37
C LEU A 400 11.53 37.70 -15.73
N THR A 401 10.52 37.72 -16.60
CA THR A 401 10.58 37.10 -17.93
C THR A 401 11.63 37.77 -18.82
N ALA A 402 11.70 39.10 -18.81
CA ALA A 402 12.71 39.85 -19.57
C ALA A 402 14.13 39.65 -19.02
N LYS A 403 14.30 39.65 -17.69
CA LYS A 403 15.59 39.53 -17.00
C LYS A 403 16.19 38.12 -17.09
N TYR A 404 15.34 37.09 -16.95
CA TYR A 404 15.76 35.70 -16.88
C TYR A 404 15.57 34.90 -18.18
N LYS A 405 15.00 35.52 -19.22
CA LYS A 405 14.84 34.98 -20.59
C LYS A 405 14.26 33.56 -20.62
N LEU A 406 12.94 33.47 -20.57
CA LEU A 406 12.26 32.22 -20.94
C LEU A 406 12.58 31.85 -22.41
N PRO A 407 12.58 30.55 -22.76
CA PRO A 407 12.63 30.11 -24.15
C PRO A 407 11.56 30.81 -25.00
N ASP A 408 11.84 31.05 -26.28
CA ASP A 408 10.89 31.75 -27.16
C ASP A 408 9.55 30.98 -27.24
N GLY A 409 8.48 31.60 -26.74
CA GLY A 409 7.13 31.03 -26.67
C GLY A 409 6.73 30.45 -25.30
N ASP A 410 7.67 30.21 -24.38
CA ASP A 410 7.34 29.74 -23.01
C ASP A 410 6.61 30.86 -22.24
N GLN A 411 5.37 30.60 -21.82
CA GLN A 411 4.69 31.40 -20.80
C GLN A 411 5.24 31.07 -19.40
N PRO A 412 5.27 32.02 -18.45
CA PRO A 412 5.78 31.77 -17.10
C PRO A 412 4.95 30.69 -16.36
N TRP A 413 3.64 30.61 -16.61
CA TRP A 413 2.75 29.56 -16.08
C TRP A 413 1.64 29.21 -17.08
N ARG A 414 1.32 27.91 -17.21
CA ARG A 414 0.14 27.45 -17.96
C ARG A 414 -1.15 27.78 -17.20
N GLY A 415 -2.11 28.38 -17.90
CA GLY A 415 -3.43 28.70 -17.34
C GLY A 415 -3.51 29.90 -16.39
N ARG A 416 -2.43 30.67 -16.24
CA ARG A 416 -2.21 31.66 -15.15
C ARG A 416 -1.85 31.03 -13.80
N LEU A 417 -1.22 31.85 -12.97
CA LEU A 417 -0.98 31.58 -11.55
C LEU A 417 -2.10 32.19 -10.69
N ILE A 418 -2.58 31.43 -9.72
CA ILE A 418 -3.58 31.92 -8.74
C ILE A 418 -2.86 32.79 -7.70
N VAL A 419 -3.40 33.97 -7.39
CA VAL A 419 -2.91 34.84 -6.31
C VAL A 419 -4.05 35.11 -5.33
N CYS A 420 -4.06 34.38 -4.23
CA CYS A 420 -5.00 34.58 -3.13
C CYS A 420 -4.51 35.72 -2.22
N VAL A 421 -5.32 36.76 -2.08
CA VAL A 421 -5.08 37.91 -1.22
C VAL A 421 -6.07 37.87 -0.04
N THR A 422 -5.54 38.03 1.16
CA THR A 422 -6.34 38.09 2.39
C THR A 422 -6.16 39.45 3.04
N LYS A 423 -7.28 40.12 3.39
CA LYS A 423 -7.28 41.44 4.04
C LYS A 423 -6.77 41.36 5.49
N ASP A 424 -6.99 40.22 6.15
CA ASP A 424 -6.72 39.98 7.56
C ASP A 424 -5.74 38.83 7.73
N ARG A 425 -4.85 38.93 8.74
CA ARG A 425 -3.88 37.88 9.06
C ARG A 425 -4.56 36.55 9.40
N PHE A 426 -5.73 36.58 10.03
CA PHE A 426 -6.47 35.39 10.45
C PHE A 426 -6.78 34.47 9.26
N ASP A 427 -7.30 35.01 8.15
CA ASP A 427 -7.63 34.23 6.96
C ASP A 427 -6.37 33.59 6.34
N TYR A 428 -5.23 34.29 6.39
CA TYR A 428 -3.93 33.74 5.97
C TYR A 428 -3.43 32.62 6.89
N GLU A 429 -3.76 32.65 8.18
CA GLU A 429 -3.43 31.56 9.12
C GLU A 429 -4.32 30.33 8.90
N GLU A 430 -5.58 30.50 8.45
CA GLU A 430 -6.43 29.40 7.99
C GLU A 430 -5.88 28.73 6.71
N PHE A 431 -5.32 29.49 5.75
CA PHE A 431 -4.60 28.89 4.60
C PHE A 431 -3.49 27.92 5.05
N ASN A 432 -2.72 28.26 6.07
CA ASN A 432 -1.64 27.40 6.57
C ASN A 432 -2.16 26.24 7.43
N THR A 433 -3.21 26.46 8.22
CA THR A 433 -3.77 25.46 9.12
C THR A 433 -4.58 24.41 8.37
N VAL A 434 -5.49 24.84 7.48
CA VAL A 434 -6.43 23.95 6.76
C VAL A 434 -5.77 23.24 5.57
N LEU A 435 -5.02 23.97 4.74
CA LEU A 435 -4.44 23.38 3.51
C LEU A 435 -3.05 22.77 3.73
N MET A 436 -2.23 23.37 4.60
CA MET A 436 -0.83 22.98 4.80
C MET A 436 -0.57 22.24 6.12
N ASN A 437 -1.60 22.02 6.94
CA ASN A 437 -1.54 21.36 8.26
C ASN A 437 -0.38 21.87 9.15
N ARG A 438 -0.13 23.18 9.15
CA ARG A 438 0.99 23.81 9.89
C ARG A 438 0.58 25.14 10.51
N ARG A 439 1.26 25.52 11.59
CA ARG A 439 1.15 26.88 12.14
C ARG A 439 1.93 27.88 11.27
N THR A 440 1.41 29.09 11.12
CA THR A 440 2.09 30.20 10.46
C THR A 440 3.13 30.82 11.41
N PRO A 441 4.40 30.98 11.00
CA PRO A 441 5.38 31.75 11.78
C PRO A 441 4.99 33.22 11.90
N PRO A 442 5.32 33.93 13.00
CA PRO A 442 4.99 35.34 13.17
C PRO A 442 5.49 36.26 12.03
N GLY A 443 6.71 36.04 11.53
CA GLY A 443 7.30 36.83 10.43
C GLY A 443 6.74 36.53 9.03
N VAL A 444 6.00 35.42 8.86
CA VAL A 444 5.53 34.98 7.53
C VAL A 444 4.14 35.52 7.24
N SER A 445 4.03 36.29 6.15
CA SER A 445 2.76 36.86 5.65
C SER A 445 2.40 36.39 4.22
N GLY A 446 3.14 35.44 3.66
CA GLY A 446 2.84 34.89 2.34
C GLY A 446 3.62 33.61 2.03
N HIS A 447 3.06 32.76 1.17
CA HIS A 447 3.71 31.53 0.72
C HIS A 447 3.35 31.19 -0.74
N VAL A 448 4.13 30.27 -1.33
CA VAL A 448 3.94 29.74 -2.68
C VAL A 448 3.75 28.23 -2.58
N SER A 449 2.83 27.68 -3.37
CA SER A 449 2.64 26.25 -3.53
C SER A 449 2.50 25.92 -5.01
N ILE A 450 3.50 25.23 -5.59
CA ILE A 450 3.50 24.73 -6.97
C ILE A 450 4.02 23.30 -6.96
N ASN A 451 3.30 22.37 -7.58
CA ASN A 451 3.67 20.96 -7.69
C ASN A 451 4.06 20.55 -9.13
N GLN A 452 4.62 19.34 -9.31
CA GLN A 452 5.22 18.87 -10.57
C GLN A 452 4.24 18.69 -11.73
N ASN A 453 3.02 18.20 -11.45
CA ASN A 453 1.96 18.10 -12.44
C ASN A 453 1.26 19.45 -12.71
N LEU A 454 1.64 20.53 -12.04
CA LEU A 454 0.97 21.84 -12.03
C LEU A 454 -0.51 21.80 -11.61
N GLU A 455 -0.98 20.69 -11.03
CA GLU A 455 -2.33 20.56 -10.48
C GLU A 455 -2.58 21.63 -9.43
N THR A 456 -1.59 21.88 -8.55
CA THR A 456 -1.56 23.01 -7.61
C THR A 456 -0.54 24.02 -8.09
N ALA A 457 -0.98 25.26 -8.36
CA ALA A 457 -0.11 26.40 -8.54
C ALA A 457 -0.78 27.68 -8.03
N TYR A 458 -0.43 28.10 -6.82
CA TYR A 458 -0.94 29.34 -6.22
C TYR A 458 0.11 30.05 -5.35
N VAL A 459 -0.10 31.35 -5.20
CA VAL A 459 0.50 32.22 -4.19
C VAL A 459 -0.61 32.62 -3.22
N ALA A 460 -0.36 32.57 -1.92
CA ALA A 460 -1.26 33.11 -0.91
C ALA A 460 -0.51 34.17 -0.10
N LEU A 461 -1.12 35.35 0.09
CA LEU A 461 -0.54 36.46 0.82
C LEU A 461 -1.59 37.21 1.66
N HIS A 462 -1.12 37.74 2.78
CA HIS A 462 -1.83 38.72 3.61
C HIS A 462 -1.45 40.13 3.14
N ASP A 463 -2.45 40.98 2.93
CA ASP A 463 -2.26 42.38 2.57
C ASP A 463 -1.77 43.17 3.79
N VAL A 464 -0.46 43.21 3.94
CA VAL A 464 0.24 43.88 5.04
C VAL A 464 0.23 45.41 4.93
N GLY A 465 -0.22 45.98 3.81
CA GLY A 465 -0.18 47.40 3.48
C GLY A 465 1.15 47.86 2.87
N ASP A 466 1.16 49.13 2.44
CA ASP A 466 2.21 49.68 1.57
C ASP A 466 3.29 50.50 2.29
N THR A 467 3.15 50.69 3.61
CA THR A 467 4.12 51.44 4.42
C THR A 467 5.36 50.60 4.73
N GLU A 468 6.55 51.11 4.41
CA GLU A 468 7.82 50.45 4.74
C GLU A 468 7.98 50.18 6.23
N ASN A 469 8.68 49.09 6.55
CA ASN A 469 8.94 48.64 7.91
C ASN A 469 10.33 47.94 7.95
N ALA A 470 10.99 47.91 9.10
CA ALA A 470 12.27 47.21 9.26
C ALA A 470 12.10 45.67 9.38
N ASP A 471 10.94 45.22 9.84
CA ASP A 471 10.68 43.81 10.20
C ASP A 471 9.93 43.03 9.12
N ARG A 472 9.25 43.71 8.20
CA ARG A 472 8.43 43.09 7.14
C ARG A 472 8.50 43.87 5.83
N LEU A 473 8.22 43.16 4.74
CA LEU A 473 8.01 43.72 3.40
C LEU A 473 6.67 44.47 3.31
N THR A 474 6.54 45.40 2.36
CA THR A 474 5.24 45.92 1.93
C THR A 474 4.47 44.88 1.10
N THR A 475 3.16 45.05 0.88
CA THR A 475 2.36 44.12 0.06
C THR A 475 2.93 43.95 -1.34
N GLN A 476 3.36 45.05 -1.99
CA GLN A 476 4.01 44.99 -3.30
C GLN A 476 5.33 44.20 -3.25
N GLN A 477 6.20 44.46 -2.27
CA GLN A 477 7.49 43.76 -2.13
C GLN A 477 7.31 42.27 -1.80
N LEU A 478 6.31 41.94 -0.99
CA LEU A 478 5.93 40.57 -0.66
C LEU A 478 5.39 39.83 -1.89
N LEU A 479 4.46 40.44 -2.64
CA LEU A 479 3.96 39.90 -3.90
C LEU A 479 5.12 39.64 -4.87
N ASN A 480 6.01 40.63 -5.06
CA ASN A 480 7.15 40.51 -5.96
C ASN A 480 8.06 39.33 -5.59
N SER A 481 8.33 39.15 -4.29
CA SER A 481 9.12 38.04 -3.76
C SER A 481 8.45 36.68 -4.00
N LEU A 482 7.15 36.58 -3.76
CA LEU A 482 6.39 35.34 -3.97
C LEU A 482 6.26 34.99 -5.45
N LEU A 483 6.09 35.96 -6.34
CA LEU A 483 6.06 35.74 -7.79
C LEU A 483 7.44 35.30 -8.32
N ALA A 484 8.53 35.83 -7.78
CA ALA A 484 9.89 35.36 -8.10
C ALA A 484 10.15 33.92 -7.62
N GLN A 485 9.64 33.55 -6.44
CA GLN A 485 9.64 32.16 -5.96
C GLN A 485 8.81 31.24 -6.87
N ALA A 486 7.60 31.67 -7.25
CA ALA A 486 6.73 30.95 -8.18
C ALA A 486 7.35 30.79 -9.58
N PHE A 487 8.17 31.76 -10.02
CA PHE A 487 8.93 31.70 -11.26
C PHE A 487 10.05 30.65 -11.19
N LEU A 488 10.76 30.50 -10.07
CA LEU A 488 11.71 29.39 -9.87
C LEU A 488 11.02 28.03 -9.82
N LEU A 489 9.83 27.96 -9.21
CA LEU A 489 9.05 26.72 -9.06
C LEU A 489 8.21 26.36 -10.29
N ARG A 490 8.25 27.13 -11.40
CA ARG A 490 7.35 26.96 -12.56
C ARG A 490 7.38 25.61 -13.29
N ARG A 491 8.39 24.76 -13.01
CA ARG A 491 8.51 23.36 -13.50
C ARG A 491 8.37 22.33 -12.37
N GLY A 492 7.84 22.73 -11.21
CA GLY A 492 7.61 21.90 -10.01
C GLY A 492 8.86 21.33 -9.35
N ALA A 493 10.03 21.91 -9.62
CA ALA A 493 11.30 21.48 -9.07
C ALA A 493 11.32 21.58 -7.54
N ALA A 494 11.98 20.63 -6.88
CA ALA A 494 12.32 20.72 -5.46
C ALA A 494 13.45 21.74 -5.25
N MET A 495 13.12 23.02 -5.38
CA MET A 495 14.05 24.13 -5.21
C MET A 495 14.34 24.35 -3.71
N PRO A 496 15.62 24.31 -3.27
CA PRO A 496 15.94 24.46 -1.86
C PRO A 496 15.51 25.83 -1.31
N ASP A 497 15.12 25.86 -0.04
CA ASP A 497 14.49 26.99 0.62
C ASP A 497 15.40 28.22 0.69
N TRP A 498 16.71 28.03 0.89
CA TRP A 498 17.68 29.12 0.86
C TRP A 498 17.73 29.80 -0.52
N PHE A 499 17.65 29.04 -1.61
CA PHE A 499 17.72 29.58 -2.96
C PHE A 499 16.38 30.20 -3.36
N ARG A 500 15.28 29.48 -3.08
CA ARG A 500 13.91 29.95 -3.32
C ARG A 500 13.64 31.27 -2.59
N SER A 501 13.76 31.29 -1.26
CA SER A 501 13.48 32.48 -0.45
C SER A 501 14.49 33.60 -0.71
N GLY A 502 15.77 33.25 -0.93
CA GLY A 502 16.82 34.20 -1.24
C GLY A 502 16.62 34.92 -2.58
N PHE A 503 16.30 34.18 -3.64
CA PHE A 503 15.94 34.72 -4.94
C PHE A 503 14.65 35.55 -4.88
N GLY A 504 13.64 35.09 -4.13
CA GLY A 504 12.43 35.85 -3.86
C GLY A 504 12.75 37.23 -3.26
N LEU A 505 13.54 37.27 -2.20
CA LEU A 505 13.93 38.52 -1.55
C LEU A 505 14.80 39.41 -2.45
N LEU A 506 15.69 38.81 -3.26
CA LEU A 506 16.51 39.53 -4.24
C LEU A 506 15.67 40.24 -5.32
N GLU A 507 14.63 39.58 -5.82
CA GLU A 507 13.75 40.11 -6.87
C GLU A 507 12.53 40.86 -6.32
N SER A 508 12.43 41.06 -5.01
CA SER A 508 11.29 41.75 -4.35
C SER A 508 11.11 43.23 -4.75
N GLY A 509 12.13 43.85 -5.34
CA GLY A 509 12.16 45.28 -5.61
C GLY A 509 12.52 46.14 -4.39
N LEU A 510 13.04 45.54 -3.30
CA LEU A 510 13.60 46.26 -2.17
C LEU A 510 14.72 47.23 -2.61
N GLY A 511 14.52 48.52 -2.35
CA GLY A 511 15.56 49.54 -2.54
C GLY A 511 16.72 49.34 -1.57
N THR A 512 17.94 49.65 -2.00
CA THR A 512 19.19 49.46 -1.21
C THR A 512 19.18 50.13 0.16
N ASP A 513 18.41 51.21 0.29
CA ASP A 513 18.32 52.04 1.48
C ASP A 513 17.04 51.83 2.31
N SER A 514 16.21 50.84 1.96
CA SER A 514 14.98 50.57 2.71
C SER A 514 15.28 50.12 4.15
N ALA A 515 14.30 50.35 5.05
CA ALA A 515 14.43 49.98 6.45
C ALA A 515 14.72 48.47 6.63
N PHE A 516 14.04 47.62 5.86
CA PHE A 516 14.23 46.17 5.88
C PHE A 516 15.64 45.77 5.39
N MET A 517 16.11 46.31 4.25
CA MET A 517 17.43 45.98 3.69
C MET A 517 18.58 46.26 4.66
N LYS A 518 18.46 47.32 5.47
CA LYS A 518 19.45 47.68 6.49
C LYS A 518 19.58 46.64 7.62
N THR A 519 18.55 45.81 7.87
CA THR A 519 18.61 44.73 8.87
C THR A 519 19.32 43.47 8.37
N ILE A 520 19.32 43.21 7.05
CA ILE A 520 19.79 41.95 6.47
C ILE A 520 21.24 41.60 6.85
N PRO A 521 22.22 42.52 6.78
CA PRO A 521 23.61 42.18 7.11
C PRO A 521 23.80 41.72 8.56
N GLN A 522 23.06 42.32 9.52
CA GLN A 522 23.12 41.91 10.92
C GLN A 522 22.45 40.54 11.12
N ARG A 523 21.21 40.38 10.64
CA ARG A 523 20.46 39.11 10.75
C ARG A 523 21.24 37.95 10.14
N ALA A 524 21.89 38.18 9.00
CA ALA A 524 22.70 37.16 8.34
C ALA A 524 24.02 36.87 9.08
N ALA A 525 24.70 37.87 9.65
CA ALA A 525 25.90 37.65 10.44
C ALA A 525 25.60 36.85 11.72
N GLU A 526 24.48 37.15 12.39
CA GLU A 526 24.00 36.40 13.56
C GLU A 526 23.71 34.93 13.19
N ALA A 527 22.89 34.69 12.17
CA ALA A 527 22.57 33.33 11.70
C ALA A 527 23.82 32.53 11.31
N VAL A 528 24.70 33.13 10.48
CA VAL A 528 25.94 32.48 9.99
C VAL A 528 26.91 32.17 11.13
N SER A 529 26.94 32.97 12.21
CA SER A 529 27.81 32.72 13.37
C SER A 529 27.51 31.40 14.10
N THR A 530 26.30 30.84 13.91
CA THR A 530 25.90 29.56 14.51
C THR A 530 26.32 28.34 13.68
N ILE A 531 26.77 28.53 12.44
CA ILE A 531 27.06 27.45 11.48
C ILE A 531 28.46 26.90 11.71
N THR A 532 28.54 25.64 12.15
CA THR A 532 29.81 24.95 12.47
C THR A 532 30.41 24.17 11.29
N ASP A 533 29.57 23.69 10.36
CA ASP A 533 29.99 23.09 9.08
C ASP A 533 29.57 24.00 7.92
N PRO A 534 30.50 24.72 7.26
CA PRO A 534 30.18 25.56 6.11
C PRO A 534 29.50 24.82 4.95
N GLY A 535 29.63 23.49 4.86
CA GLY A 535 28.96 22.67 3.86
C GLY A 535 27.45 22.50 4.09
N THR A 536 26.93 22.78 5.30
CA THR A 536 25.49 22.75 5.56
C THR A 536 24.77 24.01 5.11
N LEU A 537 25.47 25.12 4.86
CA LEU A 537 24.85 26.40 4.46
C LEU A 537 23.89 26.26 3.25
N PHE A 538 24.22 25.38 2.30
CA PHE A 538 23.41 25.10 1.11
C PHE A 538 22.43 23.91 1.27
N ARG A 539 22.16 23.48 2.52
CA ARG A 539 21.20 22.42 2.86
C ARG A 539 19.96 22.99 3.52
N ASP A 540 18.79 22.51 3.09
CA ASP A 540 17.51 22.84 3.71
C ASP A 540 17.47 22.38 5.17
N GLY A 541 16.71 23.11 6.00
CA GLY A 541 16.62 22.90 7.45
C GLY A 541 17.82 23.43 8.25
N THR A 542 18.88 23.95 7.63
CA THR A 542 20.02 24.57 8.32
C THR A 542 19.70 25.97 8.86
N LEU A 543 18.86 26.71 8.13
CA LEU A 543 18.43 28.06 8.47
C LEU A 543 16.97 28.02 8.93
N SER A 544 16.63 28.78 9.97
CA SER A 544 15.23 28.91 10.41
C SER A 544 14.38 29.72 9.41
N PRO A 545 13.04 29.65 9.49
CA PRO A 545 12.14 30.35 8.55
C PRO A 545 12.35 31.87 8.44
N ASP A 546 12.83 32.52 9.50
CA ASP A 546 13.08 33.97 9.52
C ASP A 546 14.50 34.32 9.02
N GLU A 547 15.45 33.38 9.06
CA GLU A 547 16.84 33.56 8.59
C GLU A 547 17.01 33.19 7.11
N VAL A 548 16.24 32.21 6.61
CA VAL A 548 16.43 31.61 5.28
C VAL A 548 16.27 32.60 4.12
N GLY A 549 15.41 33.62 4.27
CA GLY A 549 15.27 34.71 3.31
C GLY A 549 16.49 35.65 3.30
N PRO A 550 16.82 36.33 4.41
CA PRO A 550 17.98 37.23 4.52
C PRO A 550 19.31 36.57 4.15
N VAL A 551 19.62 35.40 4.72
CA VAL A 551 20.88 34.67 4.44
C VAL A 551 20.89 34.16 3.00
N GLY A 552 19.78 33.56 2.55
CA GLY A 552 19.62 33.07 1.18
C GLY A 552 19.79 34.16 0.13
N MET A 553 19.36 35.39 0.41
CA MET A 553 19.54 36.54 -0.49
C MET A 553 21.02 36.89 -0.64
N LEU A 554 21.77 36.94 0.46
CA LEU A 554 23.22 37.16 0.42
C LEU A 554 23.93 36.01 -0.30
N MET A 555 23.55 34.76 -0.05
CA MET A 555 24.10 33.59 -0.77
C MET A 555 23.83 33.68 -2.28
N THR A 556 22.61 34.05 -2.66
CA THR A 556 22.23 34.24 -4.07
C THR A 556 23.05 35.35 -4.71
N ARG A 557 23.28 36.46 -3.99
CA ARG A 557 24.13 37.57 -4.45
C ARG A 557 25.61 37.19 -4.55
N PHE A 558 26.13 36.42 -3.59
CA PHE A 558 27.48 35.87 -3.62
C PHE A 558 27.69 34.96 -4.85
N LEU A 559 26.73 34.08 -5.15
CA LEU A 559 26.75 33.23 -6.35
C LEU A 559 26.73 34.07 -7.65
N ILE A 560 25.94 35.16 -7.70
CA ILE A 560 25.98 36.12 -8.82
C ILE A 560 27.34 36.82 -8.91
N ASN A 561 27.94 37.26 -7.79
CA ASN A 561 29.24 37.90 -7.79
C ASN A 561 30.37 36.95 -8.23
N HIS A 562 30.25 35.65 -7.90
CA HIS A 562 31.24 34.63 -8.20
C HIS A 562 31.07 33.99 -9.60
N GLY A 563 29.87 34.02 -10.18
CA GLY A 563 29.57 33.31 -11.44
C GLY A 563 28.79 34.09 -12.50
N GLY A 564 28.33 35.29 -12.20
CA GLY A 564 27.38 36.03 -13.02
C GLY A 564 25.97 35.44 -12.99
N THR A 565 25.00 36.20 -13.50
CA THR A 565 23.59 35.79 -13.60
C THR A 565 23.40 34.55 -14.48
N ALA A 566 24.28 34.34 -15.48
CA ALA A 566 24.24 33.16 -16.35
C ALA A 566 24.49 31.84 -15.60
N ARG A 567 25.45 31.80 -14.66
CA ARG A 567 25.65 30.61 -13.81
C ARG A 567 24.49 30.43 -12.82
N LEU A 568 23.91 31.50 -12.29
CA LEU A 568 22.70 31.38 -11.45
C LEU A 568 21.52 30.78 -12.23
N GLN A 569 21.33 31.19 -13.49
CA GLN A 569 20.34 30.58 -14.39
C GLN A 569 20.63 29.10 -14.64
N GLN A 570 21.89 28.72 -14.90
CA GLN A 570 22.29 27.33 -15.05
C GLN A 570 22.04 26.50 -13.78
N LEU A 571 22.33 27.02 -12.59
CA LEU A 571 22.02 26.37 -11.32
C LEU A 571 20.52 26.10 -11.18
N ALA A 572 19.67 27.09 -11.47
CA ALA A 572 18.23 26.93 -11.44
C ALA A 572 17.75 25.87 -12.45
N MET A 573 18.30 25.85 -13.67
CA MET A 573 17.96 24.85 -14.70
C MET A 573 18.39 23.43 -14.31
N GLU A 574 19.58 23.25 -13.73
CA GLU A 574 20.05 21.94 -13.25
C GLU A 574 19.13 21.37 -12.17
N ILE A 575 18.75 22.19 -11.19
CA ILE A 575 17.80 21.80 -10.13
C ILE A 575 16.41 21.53 -10.74
N GLN A 576 15.97 22.33 -11.72
CA GLN A 576 14.72 22.10 -12.44
C GLN A 576 14.69 20.80 -13.26
N ASN A 577 15.85 20.32 -13.69
CA ASN A 577 16.00 19.03 -14.38
C ASN A 577 16.20 17.83 -13.42
N GLY A 578 16.07 18.06 -12.10
CA GLY A 578 16.16 17.01 -11.07
C GLY A 578 17.55 16.77 -10.50
N THR A 579 18.58 17.53 -10.88
CA THR A 579 19.91 17.45 -10.26
C THR A 579 19.83 17.93 -8.80
N PRO A 580 20.24 17.13 -7.79
CA PRO A 580 20.26 17.58 -6.40
C PRO A 580 21.10 18.85 -6.22
N ALA A 581 20.62 19.81 -5.42
CA ALA A 581 21.18 21.16 -5.39
C ALA A 581 22.69 21.26 -5.08
N GLN A 582 23.22 20.36 -4.23
CA GLN A 582 24.67 20.28 -3.95
C GLN A 582 25.46 19.88 -5.21
N ASN A 583 24.96 18.89 -5.95
CA ASN A 583 25.58 18.41 -7.20
C ASN A 583 25.44 19.46 -8.31
N ALA A 584 24.32 20.20 -8.33
CA ALA A 584 24.09 21.31 -9.27
C ALA A 584 25.05 22.49 -9.00
N LEU A 585 25.29 22.83 -7.73
CA LEU A 585 26.31 23.83 -7.34
C LEU A 585 27.70 23.40 -7.82
N GLU A 586 28.12 22.17 -7.52
CA GLU A 586 29.44 21.65 -7.93
C GLU A 586 29.61 21.63 -9.45
N LYS A 587 28.58 21.17 -10.18
CA LYS A 587 28.57 21.15 -11.66
C LYS A 587 28.68 22.54 -12.29
N VAL A 588 28.00 23.55 -11.73
CA VAL A 588 27.89 24.89 -12.34
C VAL A 588 29.03 25.82 -11.91
N TYR A 589 29.49 25.74 -10.66
CA TYR A 589 30.54 26.60 -10.11
C TYR A 589 31.92 25.93 -10.12
N SER A 590 32.02 24.63 -10.41
CA SER A 590 33.27 23.84 -10.33
C SER A 590 33.87 23.80 -8.92
N GLU A 591 33.06 24.05 -7.90
CA GLU A 591 33.42 24.03 -6.48
C GLU A 591 32.32 23.34 -5.66
N ASN A 592 32.71 22.48 -4.71
CA ASN A 592 31.77 21.85 -3.81
C ASN A 592 31.17 22.84 -2.79
N ALA A 593 30.02 22.47 -2.21
CA ALA A 593 29.27 23.34 -1.31
C ALA A 593 30.05 23.79 -0.05
N ALA A 594 31.02 22.99 0.43
CA ALA A 594 31.84 23.32 1.59
C ALA A 594 32.95 24.35 1.28
N ASN A 595 33.43 24.40 0.03
CA ASN A 595 34.33 25.46 -0.44
C ASN A 595 33.59 26.77 -0.61
N LEU A 596 32.47 26.74 -1.35
CA LEU A 596 31.59 27.90 -1.54
C LEU A 596 31.08 28.46 -0.20
N GLY A 597 30.73 27.59 0.74
CA GLY A 597 30.28 27.99 2.07
C GLY A 597 31.37 28.68 2.88
N ARG A 598 32.61 28.15 2.85
CA ARG A 598 33.77 28.82 3.48
C ARG A 598 34.06 30.18 2.85
N ALA A 599 34.02 30.28 1.52
CA ALA A 599 34.24 31.53 0.81
C ALA A 599 33.18 32.59 1.15
N PHE A 600 31.90 32.20 1.21
CA PHE A 600 30.80 33.07 1.63
C PHE A 600 30.94 33.60 3.06
N ILE A 601 31.32 32.72 4.00
CA ILE A 601 31.55 33.11 5.40
C ILE A 601 32.74 34.07 5.49
N GLN A 602 33.83 33.78 4.76
CA GLN A 602 35.03 34.62 4.74
C GLN A 602 34.82 35.99 4.08
N SER A 603 33.91 36.12 3.11
CA SER A 603 33.57 37.41 2.51
C SER A 603 32.63 38.26 3.38
N GLY A 604 32.09 37.69 4.47
CA GLY A 604 31.05 38.32 5.28
C GLY A 604 29.72 38.44 4.52
N GLY A 605 29.42 37.48 3.64
CA GLY A 605 28.23 37.49 2.80
C GLY A 605 28.23 38.53 1.67
N ARG A 606 29.42 38.92 1.20
CA ARG A 606 29.65 39.84 0.07
C ARG A 606 30.07 39.12 -1.20
#